data_AF-A0A969QTQ5-F1
#
_entry.id   AF-A0A969QTQ5-F1
#
_cell.length_a   1.000
_cell.length_b   1.000
_cell.length_c   1.000
_cell.angle_alpha   90.00
_cell.angle_beta   90.00
_cell.angle_gamma   90.00
#
_symmetry.space_group_name_H-M   'P 1'
#
loop_
_entity.id
_entity.type
_entity.pdbx_description
1 polymer ?
#
loop_
_entity_poly.entity_id
_entity_poly.type
_entity_poly.pdbx_seq_one_letter_code
_entity_poly.pdbx_strand_id
1 'polypeptide(L)'
;MNVLWSCRVFCKAERTQLRNKERALSILRSKLFEMQQEEQRAKIASQRKSQIGTGSRSEKIKTYNYKDARVSDHRLKNNYPLDSMLQGSALEQNVQVSSISPPLNMHLLSPAGLLQVFSSQSVDADTSRVPVSRM
;
A
#
# COMPACT_ATOMS: atom_id res chain seq x y z
N MET A 1 20.77 -11.04 14.91
CA MET A 1 20.11 -10.83 13.60
C MET A 1 20.98 -11.47 12.54
N ASN A 2 20.74 -12.74 12.26
CA ASN A 2 21.58 -13.58 11.40
C ASN A 2 20.78 -13.94 10.15
N VAL A 3 21.26 -13.57 8.97
CA VAL A 3 22.06 -14.48 8.14
C VAL A 3 22.75 -13.70 7.02
N LEU A 4 24.08 -13.82 7.03
CA LEU A 4 24.98 -13.61 5.92
C LEU A 4 24.37 -14.26 4.66
N TRP A 5 23.97 -13.47 3.66
CA TRP A 5 23.44 -13.93 2.37
C TRP A 5 24.53 -14.64 1.55
N SER A 6 25.00 -15.80 2.03
CA SER A 6 26.08 -16.56 1.40
C SER A 6 25.55 -17.52 0.33
N CYS A 7 24.87 -16.98 -0.69
CA CYS A 7 24.44 -17.78 -1.84
C CYS A 7 25.65 -18.09 -2.73
N ARG A 8 26.14 -19.34 -2.69
CA ARG A 8 27.21 -19.83 -3.56
C ARG A 8 26.64 -20.56 -4.78
N VAL A 9 27.14 -20.21 -5.96
CA VAL A 9 26.77 -20.84 -7.24
C VAL A 9 28.00 -21.49 -7.85
N PHE A 10 27.92 -22.78 -8.12
CA PHE A 10 28.96 -23.53 -8.84
C PHE A 10 28.52 -23.74 -10.29
N CYS A 11 29.40 -23.43 -11.26
CA CYS A 11 29.15 -23.64 -12.68
C CYS A 11 30.38 -24.30 -13.33
N LYS A 12 30.17 -25.48 -13.94
CA LYS A 12 31.19 -26.22 -14.72
C LYS A 12 30.59 -26.69 -16.06
N ALA A 13 29.95 -25.77 -16.78
CA ALA A 13 29.22 -26.10 -18.00
C ALA A 13 30.09 -26.01 -19.26
N GLU A 14 30.99 -25.03 -19.31
CA GLU A 14 31.77 -24.73 -20.52
C GLU A 14 33.27 -24.94 -20.34
N ARG A 15 33.98 -25.06 -21.46
CA ARG A 15 35.44 -25.23 -21.51
C ARG A 15 36.21 -23.98 -21.06
N THR A 16 35.61 -22.78 -21.19
CA THR A 16 36.25 -21.51 -20.83
C THR A 16 35.71 -20.94 -19.52
N GLN A 17 36.62 -20.42 -18.67
CA GLN A 17 36.26 -19.84 -17.37
C GLN A 17 35.37 -18.60 -17.49
N LEU A 18 35.59 -17.79 -18.54
CA LEU A 18 34.85 -16.55 -18.76
C LEU A 18 33.34 -16.82 -18.93
N ARG A 19 32.97 -17.77 -19.78
CA ARG A 19 31.56 -18.13 -19.99
C ARG A 19 30.92 -18.80 -18.77
N ASN A 20 31.69 -19.61 -18.03
CA ASN A 20 31.22 -20.15 -16.75
C ASN A 20 30.95 -19.04 -15.72
N LYS A 21 31.78 -17.99 -15.68
CA LYS A 21 31.59 -16.83 -14.80
C LYS A 21 30.33 -16.05 -15.16
N GLU A 22 30.12 -15.74 -16.43
CA GLU A 22 28.93 -15.04 -16.92
C GLU A 22 27.64 -15.80 -16.57
N ARG A 23 27.64 -17.12 -16.80
CA ARG A 23 26.51 -17.98 -16.47
C ARG A 23 26.24 -18.05 -14.96
N ALA A 24 27.29 -18.18 -14.15
CA ALA A 24 27.17 -18.19 -12.70
C ALA A 24 26.60 -16.86 -12.16
N LEU A 25 27.02 -15.72 -12.72
CA LEU A 25 26.50 -14.40 -12.36
C LEU A 25 25.03 -14.23 -12.75
N SER A 26 24.63 -14.73 -13.93
CA SER A 26 23.22 -14.71 -14.35
C SER A 26 22.34 -15.50 -13.37
N ILE A 27 22.75 -16.72 -13.03
CA ILE A 27 22.03 -17.58 -12.07
C ILE A 27 21.98 -16.91 -10.68
N LEU A 28 23.08 -16.32 -10.22
CA LEU A 28 23.12 -15.65 -8.92
C LEU A 28 22.17 -14.45 -8.88
N ARG A 29 22.11 -13.65 -9.95
CA ARG A 29 21.17 -12.52 -10.06
C ARG A 29 19.72 -12.97 -9.99
N SER A 30 19.34 -14.00 -10.76
CA SER A 30 17.98 -14.55 -10.72
C SER A 30 17.60 -15.02 -9.31
N LYS A 31 18.50 -15.76 -8.63
CA LYS A 31 18.26 -16.22 -7.27
C LYS A 31 18.11 -15.08 -6.26
N LEU A 32 18.98 -14.08 -6.32
CA LEU A 32 18.90 -12.90 -5.45
C LEU A 32 17.58 -12.14 -5.66
N PHE A 33 17.16 -12.01 -6.93
CA PHE A 33 15.91 -11.36 -7.27
C PHE A 33 14.69 -12.13 -6.77
N GLU A 34 14.65 -13.44 -6.97
CA GLU A 34 13.57 -14.31 -6.46
C GLU A 34 13.42 -14.20 -4.94
N MET A 35 14.54 -14.23 -4.20
CA MET A 35 14.51 -14.09 -2.74
C MET A 35 13.99 -12.73 -2.29
N GLN A 36 14.44 -11.63 -2.92
CA GLN A 36 13.92 -10.30 -2.61
C GLN A 36 12.42 -10.18 -2.90
N GLN A 37 11.99 -10.75 -4.02
CA GLN A 37 10.59 -10.76 -4.42
C GLN A 37 9.74 -11.59 -3.45
N GLU A 38 10.25 -12.74 -2.99
CA GLU A 38 9.59 -13.56 -1.98
C GLU A 38 9.47 -12.82 -0.64
N GLU A 39 10.51 -12.11 -0.20
CA GLU A 39 10.47 -11.30 1.01
C GLU A 39 9.44 -10.17 0.90
N GLN A 40 9.40 -9.47 -0.24
CA GLN A 40 8.38 -8.45 -0.51
C GLN A 40 6.97 -9.03 -0.49
N ARG A 41 6.76 -10.17 -1.16
CA ARG A 41 5.47 -10.86 -1.16
C ARG A 41 5.06 -11.30 0.24
N ALA A 42 5.99 -11.81 1.04
CA ALA A 42 5.75 -12.21 2.42
C ALA A 42 5.34 -11.01 3.29
N LYS A 43 6.00 -9.85 3.12
CA LYS A 43 5.63 -8.59 3.79
C LYS A 43 4.23 -8.12 3.40
N ILE A 44 3.91 -8.13 2.11
CA ILE A 44 2.57 -7.73 1.63
C ILE A 44 1.51 -8.72 2.13
N ALA A 45 1.79 -10.02 2.07
CA ALA A 45 0.87 -11.05 2.52
C ALA A 45 0.62 -10.96 4.02
N SER A 46 1.65 -10.69 4.84
CA SER A 46 1.48 -10.50 6.28
C SER A 46 0.68 -9.24 6.60
N GLN A 47 0.93 -8.13 5.90
CA GLN A 47 0.13 -6.90 6.04
C GLN A 47 -1.33 -7.13 5.68
N ARG A 48 -1.61 -7.81 4.56
CA ARG A 48 -2.99 -8.14 4.15
C ARG A 48 -3.68 -9.06 5.15
N LYS A 49 -2.98 -10.08 5.65
CA LYS A 49 -3.52 -10.97 6.70
C LYS A 49 -3.87 -10.19 7.96
N SER A 50 -3.02 -9.24 8.36
CA SER A 50 -3.30 -8.36 9.51
C SER A 50 -4.49 -7.43 9.28
N GLN A 51 -4.74 -6.98 8.05
CA GLN A 51 -5.87 -6.10 7.73
C GLN A 51 -7.22 -6.84 7.69
N ILE A 52 -7.23 -8.10 7.22
CA ILE A 52 -8.44 -8.89 7.04
C ILE A 52 -8.83 -9.63 8.34
N GLY A 53 -7.85 -10.00 9.17
CA GLY A 53 -8.07 -10.76 10.39
C GLY A 53 -8.42 -12.23 10.12
N THR A 54 -9.26 -12.82 10.98
CA THR A 54 -9.72 -14.22 10.87
C THR A 54 -11.01 -14.37 10.06
N GLY A 55 -11.65 -13.26 9.67
CA GLY A 55 -12.90 -13.26 8.91
C GLY A 55 -14.09 -13.80 9.71
N SER A 56 -13.96 -13.93 11.02
CA SER A 56 -15.04 -14.38 11.89
C SER A 56 -16.12 -13.30 12.04
N ARG A 57 -17.37 -13.73 12.30
CA ARG A 57 -18.51 -12.80 12.49
C ARG A 57 -18.31 -11.83 13.66
N SER A 58 -17.43 -12.18 14.60
CA SER A 58 -17.07 -11.39 15.77
C SER A 58 -16.16 -10.20 15.43
N GLU A 59 -15.38 -10.29 14.35
CA GLU A 59 -14.44 -9.25 13.91
C GLU A 59 -15.05 -8.25 12.91
N LYS A 60 -16.37 -8.34 12.67
CA LYS A 60 -17.06 -7.44 11.74
C LYS A 60 -16.96 -5.98 12.21
N ILE A 61 -16.58 -5.10 11.29
CA ILE A 61 -16.51 -3.65 11.54
C ILE A 61 -17.90 -3.00 11.45
N LYS A 62 -18.77 -3.50 10.56
CA LYS A 62 -20.12 -2.98 10.32
C LYS A 62 -21.17 -4.09 10.30
N THR A 63 -22.42 -3.75 10.61
CA THR A 63 -23.59 -4.62 10.45
C THR A 63 -24.66 -3.91 9.65
N TYR A 64 -25.03 -4.49 8.52
CA TYR A 64 -26.10 -4.00 7.65
C TYR A 64 -27.39 -4.77 7.98
N ASN A 65 -28.42 -4.07 8.43
CA ASN A 65 -29.73 -4.64 8.73
C ASN A 65 -30.78 -4.09 7.74
N TYR A 66 -31.21 -4.94 6.81
CA TYR A 66 -32.20 -4.57 5.79
C TYR A 66 -33.62 -4.44 6.34
N LYS A 67 -34.00 -5.20 7.38
CA LYS A 67 -35.36 -5.13 7.95
C LYS A 67 -35.63 -3.82 8.67
N ASP A 68 -34.59 -3.25 9.28
CA ASP A 68 -34.62 -2.02 10.06
C ASP A 68 -33.99 -0.84 9.31
N ALA A 69 -33.68 -1.02 8.01
CA ALA A 69 -33.00 -0.06 7.15
C ALA A 69 -31.83 0.69 7.84
N ARG A 70 -30.98 -0.04 8.59
CA ARG A 70 -29.90 0.54 9.43
C ARG A 70 -28.55 -0.11 9.22
N VAL A 71 -27.50 0.70 9.27
CA VAL A 71 -26.09 0.27 9.30
C VAL A 71 -25.49 0.67 10.65
N SER A 72 -24.97 -0.31 11.38
CA SER A 72 -24.28 -0.09 12.65
C SER A 72 -22.76 -0.25 12.47
N ASP A 73 -21.98 0.77 12.82
CA ASP A 73 -20.52 0.69 12.89
C ASP A 73 -20.07 0.36 14.31
N HIS A 74 -19.32 -0.74 14.48
CA HIS A 74 -18.86 -1.22 15.79
C HIS A 74 -17.60 -0.51 16.30
N ARG A 75 -16.85 0.17 15.43
CA ARG A 75 -15.67 0.99 15.80
C ARG A 75 -16.11 2.30 16.43
N LEU A 76 -17.14 2.92 15.86
CA LEU A 76 -17.67 4.21 16.30
C LEU A 76 -18.89 4.09 17.22
N LYS A 77 -19.48 2.89 17.33
CA LYS A 77 -20.75 2.63 18.04
C LYS A 77 -21.90 3.52 17.59
N ASN A 78 -21.85 3.99 16.33
CA ASN A 78 -22.86 4.87 15.73
C ASN A 78 -23.71 4.10 14.72
N ASN A 79 -24.94 4.59 14.54
CA ASN A 79 -25.92 4.03 13.61
C ASN A 79 -26.24 5.02 12.49
N TYR A 80 -26.40 4.52 11.28
CA TYR A 80 -26.70 5.30 10.08
C TYR A 80 -27.87 4.68 9.31
N PRO A 81 -28.66 5.49 8.58
CA PRO A 81 -29.70 4.98 7.70
C PRO A 81 -29.08 4.23 6.51
N LEU A 82 -29.66 3.08 6.16
CA LEU A 82 -29.16 2.20 5.10
C LEU A 82 -29.21 2.85 3.72
N ASP A 83 -30.29 3.57 3.43
CA ASP A 83 -30.50 4.18 2.12
C ASP A 83 -29.42 5.21 1.79
N SER A 84 -29.06 6.06 2.75
CA SER A 84 -27.98 7.05 2.60
C SER A 84 -26.58 6.41 2.50
N MET A 85 -26.38 5.22 3.09
CA MET A 85 -25.13 4.48 2.95
C MET A 85 -25.02 3.79 1.59
N LEU A 86 -26.12 3.27 1.05
CA LEU A 86 -26.15 2.62 -0.27
C LEU A 86 -26.07 3.63 -1.41
N GLN A 87 -26.65 4.82 -1.25
CA GLN A 87 -26.62 5.91 -2.23
C GLN A 87 -25.31 6.72 -2.20
N GLY A 88 -24.39 6.41 -1.29
CA GLY A 88 -23.07 7.04 -1.24
C GLY A 88 -23.00 8.41 -0.54
N SER A 89 -24.15 9.05 -0.28
CA SER A 89 -24.22 10.40 0.30
C SER A 89 -23.64 10.51 1.71
N ALA A 90 -23.70 9.43 2.50
CA ALA A 90 -23.12 9.40 3.86
C ALA A 90 -21.77 8.67 3.96
N LEU A 91 -21.17 8.22 2.85
CA LEU A 91 -19.89 7.50 2.88
C LEU A 91 -18.74 8.41 3.32
N GLU A 92 -18.69 9.64 2.82
CA GLU A 92 -17.66 10.63 3.15
C GLU A 92 -17.55 10.88 4.65
N GLN A 93 -18.67 11.11 5.33
CA GLN A 93 -18.72 11.38 6.77
C GLN A 93 -18.27 10.18 7.61
N ASN A 94 -18.48 8.97 7.10
CA ASN A 94 -18.12 7.73 7.78
C ASN A 94 -16.68 7.27 7.51
N VAL A 95 -16.04 7.72 6.42
CA VAL A 95 -14.63 7.43 6.10
C VAL A 95 -13.67 8.35 6.87
N GLN A 96 -14.04 9.61 7.08
CA GLN A 96 -13.21 10.65 7.73
C GLN A 96 -12.79 10.30 9.17
N VAL A 97 -13.52 9.44 9.88
CA VAL A 97 -13.16 9.04 11.26
C VAL A 97 -12.03 8.00 11.29
N SER A 98 -11.63 7.45 10.14
CA SER A 98 -10.55 6.47 10.03
C SER A 98 -9.16 7.06 9.77
N SER A 99 -9.04 8.38 9.59
CA SER A 99 -7.78 9.10 9.31
C SER A 99 -7.14 9.76 10.54
N ILE A 100 -7.59 9.47 11.77
CA ILE A 100 -6.80 9.79 12.97
C ILE A 100 -5.65 8.78 13.04
N SER A 101 -4.59 9.06 12.27
CA SER A 101 -3.28 8.44 12.46
C SER A 101 -2.85 8.64 13.92
N PRO A 102 -2.22 7.64 14.57
CA PRO A 102 -1.52 7.90 15.83
C PRO A 102 -0.52 9.05 15.60
N PRO A 103 -0.38 10.00 16.54
CA PRO A 103 0.56 11.09 16.37
C PRO A 103 1.95 10.49 16.12
N LEU A 104 2.55 10.86 14.99
CA LEU A 104 3.94 10.51 14.69
C LEU A 104 4.78 10.98 15.88
N ASN A 105 5.39 10.02 16.57
CA ASN A 105 6.23 10.26 17.71
C ASN A 105 7.36 11.20 17.28
N MET A 106 7.29 12.46 17.72
CA MET A 106 8.19 13.57 17.42
C MET A 106 9.51 13.41 18.17
N HIS A 107 10.22 12.31 17.93
CA HIS A 107 11.59 12.15 18.41
C HIS A 107 12.38 11.44 17.32
N LEU A 108 13.01 12.24 16.46
CA LEU A 108 14.22 11.98 15.64
C LEU A 108 14.19 12.91 14.41
N LEU A 109 14.28 14.22 14.63
CA LEU A 109 14.70 15.17 13.60
C LEU A 109 16.01 15.82 14.06
N SER A 110 17.10 15.30 13.51
CA SER A 110 18.39 15.98 13.43
C SER A 110 18.21 17.31 12.68
N PRO A 111 18.84 18.41 13.11
CA PRO A 111 18.52 19.77 12.66
C PRO A 111 19.28 20.18 11.37
N ALA A 112 19.23 19.39 10.30
CA ALA A 112 19.90 19.73 9.05
C ALA A 112 18.97 19.55 7.85
N GLY A 113 18.28 20.62 7.44
CA GLY A 113 17.48 20.64 6.21
C GLY A 113 16.44 21.76 6.17
N LEU A 114 16.87 22.99 6.41
CA LEU A 114 16.07 24.21 6.33
C LEU A 114 16.07 24.71 4.87
N LEU A 115 14.93 25.27 4.41
CA LEU A 115 14.60 25.85 3.09
C LEU A 115 13.88 24.84 2.18
N GLN A 116 12.61 25.03 1.81
CA GLN A 116 12.06 26.25 1.21
C GLN A 116 10.54 26.30 1.42
N VAL A 117 10.05 27.33 2.11
CA VAL A 117 8.65 27.77 2.10
C VAL A 117 8.62 29.10 1.37
N PHE A 118 7.99 29.13 0.19
CA PHE A 118 7.47 30.32 -0.50
C PHE A 118 6.28 29.80 -1.31
N SER A 119 5.04 29.98 -0.82
CA SER A 119 4.18 31.15 -0.98
C SER A 119 3.60 31.32 -2.39
N SER A 120 2.28 31.49 -2.41
CA SER A 120 1.51 32.37 -3.31
C SER A 120 0.75 31.73 -4.48
N GLN A 121 -0.58 31.87 -4.33
CA GLN A 121 -1.52 32.40 -5.33
C GLN A 121 -2.29 31.43 -6.24
N SER A 122 -3.59 31.39 -5.93
CA SER A 122 -4.74 31.20 -6.81
C SER A 122 -4.68 32.06 -8.07
N VAL A 123 -5.10 31.51 -9.21
CA VAL A 123 -5.87 32.21 -10.25
C VAL A 123 -6.59 31.22 -11.16
N ASP A 124 -7.68 31.72 -11.72
CA ASP A 124 -8.85 31.05 -12.26
C ASP A 124 -8.69 30.41 -13.65
N ALA A 125 -9.77 29.71 -14.01
CA ALA A 125 -10.03 29.07 -15.27
C ALA A 125 -10.02 30.04 -16.47
N ASP A 126 -9.40 29.61 -17.58
CA ASP A 126 -9.94 29.62 -18.95
C ASP A 126 -8.84 29.12 -19.89
N THR A 127 -9.10 28.05 -20.66
CA THR A 127 -8.51 27.84 -21.98
C THR A 127 -9.35 26.80 -22.71
N SER A 128 -10.32 27.30 -23.46
CA SER A 128 -10.92 26.63 -24.61
C SER A 128 -9.85 26.16 -25.64
N ARG A 129 -10.21 25.09 -26.37
CA ARG A 129 -9.61 24.51 -27.60
C ARG A 129 -8.67 23.30 -27.42
N VAL A 130 -9.25 22.12 -27.61
CA VAL A 130 -8.52 20.94 -28.11
C VAL A 130 -9.18 20.54 -29.44
N PRO A 131 -8.49 20.55 -30.59
CA PRO A 131 -9.04 20.02 -31.83
C PRO A 131 -8.94 18.50 -31.83
N VAL A 132 -10.08 17.83 -32.00
CA VAL A 132 -10.18 16.37 -32.18
C VAL A 132 -9.86 16.06 -33.65
N SER A 133 -8.72 15.41 -33.88
CA SER A 133 -8.40 14.82 -35.19
C SER A 133 -9.15 13.50 -35.33
N ARG A 134 -10.00 13.41 -36.36
CA ARG A 134 -10.84 12.26 -36.69
C ARG A 134 -10.06 11.36 -37.65
N MET A 135 -9.93 10.07 -37.31
CA MET A 135 -9.70 8.99 -38.28
C MET A 135 -11.05 8.40 -38.68
#